data_AF-A0A0R1J0N4-F1
#
_entry.id   AF-A0A0R1J0N4-F1
#
_cell.length_a   1.000
_cell.length_b   1.000
_cell.length_c   1.000
_cell.angle_alpha   90.00
_cell.angle_beta   90.00
_cell.angle_gamma   90.00
#
_symmetry.space_group_name_H-M   'P 1'
#
loop_
_entity.id
_entity.type
_entity.pdbx_description
1 polymer ?
#
loop_
_entity_poly.entity_id
_entity_poly.type
_entity_poly.pdbx_seq_one_letter_code
_entity_poly.pdbx_strand_id
1 'polypeptide(L)'
;MFKKTLLTSAIVLGTLASAAAPTSVLAADASNSDTNTEQSSSDNSKKTTDTNVIAGSPVKEADPDIAHVETVQPTAAKTKAQGALVQATAGATSQQQQAFLDMAVPMAQKAADKYGVYASVMLAQAILESGWGTSLLATQGNNLFGIKGDYNGSYVTMKTSEWSASQGWYTIYANFRKYPSYYESFADNGDKLRNGVSWDSSYYKGTWKENTSSYKDATAWLQGRYATAPTYASSLNNMIETYNLTQYDNDSSTQAPGDVNVISVNNPKAIYVPMVTFNGDTMGKATRGLQNNTPWQTDQTKTYNGHVYYRVSTNEWVEDTYVI
;
A
#
# COMPACT_ATOMS: atom_id res chain seq x y z
N MET A 1 27.56 -22.29 -20.71
CA MET A 1 26.58 -22.03 -19.63
C MET A 1 26.43 -20.52 -19.47
N PHE A 2 25.41 -19.93 -20.08
CA PHE A 2 25.11 -18.51 -19.89
C PHE A 2 24.30 -18.38 -18.59
N LYS A 3 24.88 -17.81 -17.54
CA LYS A 3 24.13 -17.37 -16.36
C LYS A 3 23.16 -16.30 -16.84
N LYS A 4 21.86 -16.62 -16.94
CA LYS A 4 20.81 -15.63 -17.12
C LYS A 4 20.75 -14.80 -15.83
N THR A 5 21.28 -13.59 -15.91
CA THR A 5 21.28 -12.60 -14.84
C THR A 5 19.84 -12.28 -14.47
N LEU A 6 19.48 -12.49 -13.20
CA LEU A 6 18.23 -12.00 -12.62
C LEU A 6 18.28 -10.47 -12.60
N LEU A 7 17.68 -9.83 -13.60
CA LEU A 7 17.48 -8.38 -13.64
C LEU A 7 16.12 -8.04 -13.02
N THR A 8 15.93 -8.32 -11.74
CA THR A 8 15.30 -7.30 -10.90
C THR A 8 16.42 -6.30 -10.63
N SER A 9 16.61 -5.39 -11.58
CA SER A 9 17.45 -4.23 -11.37
C SER A 9 16.82 -3.50 -10.19
N ALA A 10 17.41 -3.62 -9.00
CA ALA A 10 17.17 -2.70 -7.89
C ALA A 10 17.71 -1.35 -8.36
N ILE A 11 16.95 -0.70 -9.23
CA ILE A 11 17.27 0.64 -9.70
C ILE A 11 16.69 1.54 -8.65
N VAL A 12 17.61 2.13 -7.91
CA VAL A 12 17.55 3.53 -7.48
C VAL A 12 16.88 4.32 -8.61
N LEU A 13 15.58 4.59 -8.47
CA LEU A 13 14.91 5.61 -9.25
C LEU A 13 15.65 6.92 -8.91
N GLY A 14 16.61 7.27 -9.76
CA GLY A 14 17.26 8.57 -9.73
C GLY A 14 16.18 9.62 -9.88
N THR A 15 15.97 10.40 -8.83
CA THR A 15 15.17 11.61 -8.87
C THR A 15 15.81 12.57 -9.86
N LEU A 16 15.18 12.76 -11.03
CA LEU A 16 15.49 13.91 -11.87
C LEU A 16 14.84 15.14 -11.22
N ALA A 17 15.60 15.81 -10.36
CA ALA A 17 15.32 17.19 -10.02
C ALA A 17 15.56 18.06 -11.27
N SER A 18 14.51 18.66 -11.81
CA SER A 18 14.63 19.70 -12.84
C SER A 18 14.78 21.06 -12.17
N ALA A 19 15.74 21.82 -12.70
CA ALA A 19 16.28 23.06 -12.19
C ALA A 19 15.37 24.29 -12.29
N ALA A 20 15.76 25.31 -11.51
CA ALA A 20 15.14 26.60 -11.27
C ALA A 20 15.18 27.61 -12.43
N ALA A 21 14.25 28.59 -12.40
CA ALA A 21 14.48 30.06 -12.49
C ALA A 21 13.13 30.81 -12.72
N PRO A 22 13.03 32.15 -12.54
CA PRO A 22 13.62 33.04 -11.53
C PRO A 22 12.56 33.87 -10.76
N THR A 23 13.08 34.62 -9.79
CA THR A 23 12.46 35.63 -8.90
C THR A 23 11.62 36.72 -9.59
N SER A 24 10.53 37.12 -8.92
CA SER A 24 10.07 38.52 -8.89
C SER A 24 9.57 38.88 -7.49
N VAL A 25 10.12 39.99 -6.99
CA VAL A 25 9.90 40.70 -5.72
C VAL A 25 8.47 41.22 -5.51
N LEU A 26 8.07 41.39 -4.24
CA LEU A 26 7.46 42.59 -3.61
C LEU A 26 7.02 42.22 -2.17
N ALA A 27 7.74 42.73 -1.14
CA ALA A 27 7.33 43.77 -0.18
C ALA A 27 6.26 43.30 0.84
N ALA A 28 6.63 43.09 2.12
CA ALA A 28 6.38 43.97 3.29
C ALA A 28 4.87 44.08 3.63
N ASP A 29 4.37 43.90 4.86
CA ASP A 29 4.84 44.39 6.16
C ASP A 29 3.95 43.79 7.31
N ALA A 30 4.40 43.98 8.56
CA ALA A 30 3.66 44.08 9.83
C ALA A 30 3.10 42.83 10.56
N SER A 31 3.96 42.31 11.46
CA SER A 31 3.83 42.12 12.92
C SER A 31 2.50 42.30 13.68
N ASN A 32 2.39 41.47 14.73
CA ASN A 32 1.57 41.52 15.98
C ASN A 32 0.06 41.26 15.87
N SER A 33 -0.64 40.77 16.90
CA SER A 33 -0.38 39.94 18.09
C SER A 33 -1.75 39.82 18.79
N ASP A 34 -2.01 38.69 19.43
CA ASP A 34 -2.79 38.53 20.66
C ASP A 34 -4.32 38.67 20.74
N THR A 35 -4.85 37.68 21.46
CA THR A 35 -5.96 37.69 22.45
C THR A 35 -7.42 37.48 22.04
N ASN A 36 -7.85 36.23 22.24
CA ASN A 36 -8.81 35.73 23.24
C ASN A 36 -10.28 36.22 23.33
N THR A 37 -11.15 35.20 23.37
CA THR A 37 -12.39 34.97 24.16
C THR A 37 -13.77 35.49 23.74
N GLU A 38 -14.73 34.54 23.79
CA GLU A 38 -16.18 34.60 24.10
C GLU A 38 -17.10 35.29 23.07
N GLN A 39 -18.36 34.92 22.82
CA GLN A 39 -19.28 33.83 23.20
C GLN A 39 -20.57 34.07 22.35
N SER A 40 -21.48 33.08 22.32
CA SER A 40 -22.92 33.16 22.02
C SER A 40 -23.43 32.78 20.63
N SER A 41 -23.98 31.55 20.59
CA SER A 41 -25.36 31.20 20.25
C SER A 41 -26.08 31.89 19.08
N SER A 42 -26.55 31.07 18.14
CA SER A 42 -28.00 30.93 17.91
C SER A 42 -28.32 29.71 17.04
N ASP A 43 -29.38 29.07 17.49
CA ASP A 43 -30.13 27.95 16.94
C ASP A 43 -30.84 28.34 15.62
N ASN A 44 -30.84 27.47 14.61
CA ASN A 44 -32.08 27.23 13.86
C ASN A 44 -32.02 25.94 13.03
N SER A 45 -32.97 25.05 13.34
CA SER A 45 -33.25 23.83 12.61
C SER A 45 -33.77 24.11 11.19
N LYS A 46 -33.40 23.27 10.22
CA LYS A 46 -34.33 22.93 9.14
C LYS A 46 -34.16 21.47 8.69
N LYS A 47 -35.15 20.70 9.11
CA LYS A 47 -35.47 19.32 8.80
C LYS A 47 -35.78 19.14 7.30
N THR A 48 -35.09 18.22 6.65
CA THR A 48 -35.59 17.52 5.45
C THR A 48 -35.34 16.03 5.64
N THR A 49 -36.45 15.29 5.74
CA THR A 49 -36.54 13.84 5.86
C THR A 49 -36.52 13.22 4.47
N ASP A 50 -35.46 12.48 4.13
CA ASP A 50 -35.48 11.45 3.11
C ASP A 50 -34.85 10.18 3.70
N THR A 51 -35.72 9.26 4.12
CA THR A 51 -35.36 8.00 4.78
C THR A 51 -35.24 6.90 3.74
N ASN A 52 -34.01 6.46 3.45
CA ASN A 52 -33.74 5.15 2.83
C ASN A 52 -32.46 4.50 3.39
N VAL A 53 -32.11 4.83 4.63
CA VAL A 53 -30.95 4.28 5.36
C VAL A 53 -31.43 3.10 6.22
N ILE A 54 -30.83 1.92 6.03
CA ILE A 54 -31.15 0.71 6.78
C ILE A 54 -30.18 0.61 7.97
N ALA A 55 -30.70 0.57 9.19
CA ALA A 55 -29.92 0.54 10.43
C ALA A 55 -30.08 -0.80 11.18
N GLY A 56 -28.97 -1.33 11.71
CA GLY A 56 -28.92 -2.49 12.61
C GLY A 56 -28.90 -2.09 14.10
N SER A 57 -29.28 -3.03 14.97
CA SER A 57 -29.52 -2.82 16.41
C SER A 57 -28.24 -2.58 17.25
N PRO A 58 -28.32 -1.84 18.38
CA PRO A 58 -27.16 -1.42 19.18
C PRO A 58 -26.74 -2.43 20.26
N VAL A 59 -25.43 -2.50 20.54
CA VAL A 59 -24.84 -3.14 21.74
C VAL A 59 -23.79 -2.23 22.37
N LYS A 60 -23.61 -2.39 23.68
CA LYS A 60 -23.23 -1.44 24.71
C LYS A 60 -21.72 -1.42 25.03
N GLU A 61 -21.22 -0.22 25.30
CA GLU A 61 -19.87 0.16 25.78
C GLU A 61 -19.43 -0.50 27.09
N ALA A 62 -18.11 -0.71 27.24
CA ALA A 62 -17.40 -0.81 28.51
C ALA A 62 -15.91 -0.40 28.37
N ASP A 63 -15.50 0.52 29.24
CA ASP A 63 -14.14 0.95 29.64
C ASP A 63 -14.20 1.04 31.20
N PRO A 64 -13.13 1.04 32.06
CA PRO A 64 -11.71 1.28 31.75
C PRO A 64 -10.61 0.53 32.55
N ASP A 65 -9.38 0.74 32.09
CA ASP A 65 -8.10 0.86 32.82
C ASP A 65 -7.40 -0.39 33.42
N ILE A 66 -6.04 -0.42 33.29
CA ILE A 66 -5.00 -0.80 34.29
C ILE A 66 -3.63 -1.16 33.65
N ALA A 67 -2.63 -0.36 34.05
CA ALA A 67 -1.21 -0.64 34.37
C ALA A 67 -0.13 -0.89 33.29
N HIS A 68 0.63 0.19 33.04
CA HIS A 68 2.09 0.34 33.22
C HIS A 68 2.94 -0.89 33.65
N VAL A 69 3.96 -1.25 32.85
CA VAL A 69 5.23 -1.87 33.31
C VAL A 69 6.40 -1.36 32.45
N GLU A 70 7.54 -1.15 33.13
CA GLU A 70 8.77 -0.44 32.79
C GLU A 70 9.54 -0.88 31.53
N THR A 71 10.11 0.10 30.81
CA THR A 71 11.12 -0.10 29.76
C THR A 71 12.53 0.04 30.33
N VAL A 72 13.36 -1.00 30.15
CA VAL A 72 14.79 -0.99 30.46
C VAL A 72 15.59 -0.61 29.21
N GLN A 73 16.40 0.45 29.31
CA GLN A 73 17.32 0.92 28.28
C GLN A 73 18.66 0.17 28.34
N PRO A 74 19.29 -0.16 27.20
CA PRO A 74 20.73 -0.21 27.12
C PRO A 74 21.30 0.83 26.15
N THR A 75 22.45 1.35 26.56
CA THR A 75 23.21 2.48 26.01
C THR A 75 24.12 2.10 24.83
N ALA A 76 24.30 3.09 23.95
CA ALA A 76 25.49 3.43 23.16
C ALA A 76 26.05 2.48 22.08
N ALA A 77 25.94 2.88 20.81
CA ALA A 77 27.08 3.18 19.92
C ALA A 77 26.58 3.67 18.54
N LYS A 78 26.71 4.98 18.27
CA LYS A 78 26.43 5.57 16.94
C LYS A 78 27.63 5.33 16.02
N THR A 79 27.56 4.32 15.16
CA THR A 79 28.52 4.15 14.05
C THR A 79 27.95 4.76 12.78
N LYS A 80 28.76 5.56 12.08
CA LYS A 80 28.46 6.36 10.88
C LYS A 80 28.03 5.57 9.61
N ALA A 81 27.51 4.35 9.75
CA ALA A 81 26.88 3.59 8.67
C ALA A 81 25.39 3.91 8.49
N GLN A 82 24.75 4.54 9.49
CA GLN A 82 23.34 5.00 9.41
C GLN A 82 23.11 6.12 8.36
N GLY A 83 24.15 6.84 7.93
CA GLY A 83 24.00 8.03 7.09
C GLY A 83 23.61 7.77 5.63
N ALA A 84 23.85 6.56 5.11
CA ALA A 84 23.59 6.24 3.70
C ALA A 84 22.19 5.67 3.43
N LEU A 85 21.45 5.24 4.47
CA LEU A 85 20.13 4.62 4.32
C LEU A 85 18.96 5.56 4.65
N VAL A 86 19.21 6.67 5.34
CA VAL A 86 18.18 7.69 5.65
C VAL A 86 17.77 8.48 4.38
N GLN A 87 18.55 8.38 3.29
CA GLN A 87 18.32 9.17 2.09
C GLN A 87 17.33 8.53 1.09
N ALA A 88 16.88 7.29 1.31
CA ALA A 88 15.89 6.62 0.45
C ALA A 88 14.43 6.79 0.93
N THR A 89 14.20 7.21 2.18
CA THR A 89 12.86 7.54 2.73
C THR A 89 12.57 9.04 2.77
N ALA A 90 13.53 9.89 2.39
CA ALA A 90 13.41 11.35 2.44
C ALA A 90 12.50 11.97 1.34
N GLY A 91 11.79 11.14 0.56
CA GLY A 91 10.99 11.60 -0.58
C GLY A 91 9.48 11.77 -0.34
N ALA A 92 8.90 11.03 0.62
CA ALA A 92 7.45 11.01 0.85
C ALA A 92 7.10 11.62 2.21
N THR A 93 6.14 12.55 2.24
CA THR A 93 5.60 13.12 3.48
C THR A 93 4.85 12.08 4.29
N SER A 94 4.68 12.27 5.60
CA SER A 94 3.89 11.36 6.44
C SER A 94 2.47 11.12 5.89
N GLN A 95 1.88 12.14 5.26
CA GLN A 95 0.58 12.02 4.61
C GLN A 95 0.63 11.09 3.39
N GLN A 96 1.67 11.18 2.56
CA GLN A 96 1.85 10.29 1.41
C GLN A 96 2.14 8.85 1.86
N GLN A 97 2.91 8.69 2.94
CA GLN A 97 3.19 7.38 3.53
C GLN A 97 1.90 6.72 4.03
N GLN A 98 1.06 7.46 4.77
CA GLN A 98 -0.23 6.96 5.23
C GLN A 98 -1.15 6.61 4.06
N ALA A 99 -1.31 7.52 3.09
CA ALA A 99 -2.15 7.26 1.92
C ALA A 99 -1.68 6.04 1.11
N PHE A 100 -0.37 5.81 1.03
CA PHE A 100 0.17 4.61 0.42
C PHE A 100 -0.23 3.35 1.21
N LEU A 101 -0.08 3.36 2.54
CA LEU A 101 -0.44 2.23 3.40
C LEU A 101 -1.95 1.93 3.34
N ASP A 102 -2.80 2.95 3.36
CA ASP A 102 -4.27 2.81 3.27
C ASP A 102 -4.68 2.01 2.01
N MET A 103 -4.00 2.25 0.89
CA MET A 103 -4.25 1.50 -0.36
C MET A 103 -3.51 0.16 -0.42
N ALA A 104 -2.29 0.08 0.12
CA ALA A 104 -1.40 -1.06 -0.07
C ALA A 104 -1.70 -2.21 0.91
N VAL A 105 -2.02 -1.91 2.17
CA VAL A 105 -2.24 -2.90 3.24
C VAL A 105 -3.30 -3.95 2.88
N PRO A 106 -4.56 -3.58 2.51
CA PRO A 106 -5.57 -4.59 2.19
C PRO A 106 -5.19 -5.45 0.98
N MET A 107 -4.47 -4.88 0.01
CA MET A 107 -4.00 -5.59 -1.18
C MET A 107 -2.85 -6.55 -0.87
N ALA A 108 -1.93 -6.12 0.00
CA ALA A 108 -0.82 -6.93 0.47
C ALA A 108 -1.30 -8.12 1.30
N GLN A 109 -2.24 -7.91 2.25
CA GLN A 109 -2.82 -8.98 3.05
C GLN A 109 -3.51 -10.03 2.16
N LYS A 110 -4.39 -9.59 1.25
CA LYS A 110 -5.08 -10.48 0.31
C LYS A 110 -4.12 -11.28 -0.57
N ALA A 111 -3.04 -10.68 -1.05
CA ALA A 111 -2.03 -11.39 -1.82
C ALA A 111 -1.19 -12.33 -0.95
N ALA A 112 -0.75 -11.87 0.22
CA ALA A 112 0.04 -12.65 1.17
C ALA A 112 -0.69 -13.93 1.60
N ASP A 113 -1.98 -13.84 1.90
CA ASP A 113 -2.83 -14.97 2.26
C ASP A 113 -2.98 -15.96 1.09
N LYS A 114 -3.23 -15.45 -0.12
CA LYS A 114 -3.33 -16.28 -1.33
C LYS A 114 -2.07 -17.09 -1.60
N TYR A 115 -0.90 -16.52 -1.34
CA TYR A 115 0.40 -17.11 -1.71
C TYR A 115 1.19 -17.69 -0.52
N GLY A 116 0.67 -17.60 0.70
CA GLY A 116 1.33 -18.11 1.91
C GLY A 116 2.65 -17.41 2.22
N VAL A 117 2.69 -16.08 2.08
CA VAL A 117 3.87 -15.25 2.38
C VAL A 117 3.53 -14.17 3.41
N TYR A 118 4.50 -13.33 3.80
CA TYR A 118 4.31 -12.27 4.79
C TYR A 118 3.83 -10.97 4.14
N ALA A 119 2.71 -10.42 4.60
CA ALA A 119 2.22 -9.12 4.16
C ALA A 119 3.22 -8.02 4.53
N SER A 120 3.86 -8.12 5.70
CA SER A 120 4.91 -7.20 6.14
C SER A 120 6.09 -7.14 5.18
N VAL A 121 6.53 -8.30 4.66
CA VAL A 121 7.62 -8.39 3.68
C VAL A 121 7.20 -7.79 2.34
N MET A 122 5.99 -8.11 1.86
CA MET A 122 5.48 -7.53 0.61
C MET A 122 5.34 -6.01 0.69
N LEU A 123 4.81 -5.48 1.81
CA LEU A 123 4.70 -4.04 2.05
C LEU A 123 6.08 -3.38 2.13
N ALA A 124 7.03 -3.98 2.85
CA ALA A 124 8.39 -3.45 2.94
C ALA A 124 9.08 -3.41 1.57
N GLN A 125 8.92 -4.45 0.75
CA GLN A 125 9.38 -4.45 -0.64
C GLN A 125 8.69 -3.35 -1.44
N ALA A 126 7.36 -3.26 -1.40
CA ALA A 126 6.61 -2.26 -2.14
C ALA A 126 7.05 -0.82 -1.76
N ILE A 127 7.21 -0.53 -0.47
CA ILE A 127 7.69 0.78 0.00
C ILE A 127 9.07 1.10 -0.57
N LEU A 128 10.02 0.16 -0.44
CA LEU A 128 11.41 0.35 -0.85
C LEU A 128 11.54 0.51 -2.37
N GLU A 129 10.87 -0.35 -3.14
CA GLU A 129 11.00 -0.43 -4.59
C GLU A 129 10.23 0.70 -5.31
N SER A 130 9.12 1.17 -4.73
CA SER A 130 8.29 2.22 -5.33
C SER A 130 8.48 3.62 -4.74
N GLY A 131 9.25 3.75 -3.65
CA GLY A 131 9.39 4.98 -2.90
C GLY A 131 8.05 5.46 -2.35
N TRP A 132 7.36 4.62 -1.58
CA TRP A 132 5.99 4.90 -1.08
C TRP A 132 4.97 5.16 -2.18
N GLY A 133 5.08 4.45 -3.30
CA GLY A 133 4.19 4.60 -4.46
C GLY A 133 4.42 5.88 -5.27
N THR A 134 5.41 6.71 -4.92
CA THR A 134 5.64 8.01 -5.59
C THR A 134 6.47 7.91 -6.87
N SER A 135 7.09 6.76 -7.14
CA SER A 135 7.84 6.56 -8.38
C SER A 135 6.95 6.73 -9.61
N LEU A 136 7.55 7.19 -10.73
CA LEU A 136 6.84 7.30 -12.01
C LEU A 136 6.25 5.95 -12.47
N LEU A 137 6.94 4.84 -12.18
CA LEU A 137 6.46 3.52 -12.54
C LEU A 137 5.25 3.09 -11.67
N ALA A 138 5.28 3.37 -10.37
CA ALA A 138 4.14 3.10 -9.50
C ALA A 138 2.92 3.95 -9.89
N THR A 139 3.12 5.25 -10.11
CA THR A 139 2.02 6.17 -10.44
C THR A 139 1.41 5.96 -11.83
N GLN A 140 2.21 5.59 -12.85
CA GLN A 140 1.69 5.37 -14.21
C GLN A 140 1.31 3.91 -14.50
N GLY A 141 1.91 2.98 -13.77
CA GLY A 141 1.84 1.54 -14.05
C GLY A 141 1.19 0.72 -12.94
N ASN A 142 0.86 1.31 -11.79
CA ASN A 142 0.51 0.58 -10.55
C ASN A 142 1.56 -0.48 -10.17
N ASN A 143 2.80 -0.37 -10.68
CA ASN A 143 3.82 -1.39 -10.56
C ASN A 143 4.77 -1.03 -9.43
N LEU A 144 4.48 -1.61 -8.27
CA LEU A 144 5.17 -1.31 -7.02
C LEU A 144 6.52 -2.02 -6.89
N PHE A 145 6.78 -3.04 -7.69
CA PHE A 145 7.91 -3.97 -7.53
C PHE A 145 8.92 -3.93 -8.68
N GLY A 146 8.75 -3.01 -9.64
CA GLY A 146 9.66 -2.86 -10.77
C GLY A 146 9.66 -4.03 -11.74
N ILE A 147 8.55 -4.77 -11.87
CA ILE A 147 8.51 -6.00 -12.68
C ILE A 147 8.49 -5.63 -14.17
N LYS A 148 9.49 -6.12 -14.92
CA LYS A 148 9.65 -5.91 -16.36
C LYS A 148 8.68 -6.79 -17.19
N GLY A 149 8.39 -6.36 -18.41
CA GLY A 149 7.51 -7.03 -19.37
C GLY A 149 6.16 -6.33 -19.55
N ASP A 150 5.14 -7.10 -19.90
CA ASP A 150 3.75 -6.68 -19.96
C ASP A 150 2.88 -7.54 -19.02
N TYR A 151 1.74 -6.98 -18.62
CA TYR A 151 0.69 -7.68 -17.89
C TYR A 151 -0.56 -7.68 -18.76
N ASN A 152 -0.91 -8.85 -19.31
CA ASN A 152 -2.02 -9.01 -20.27
C ASN A 152 -1.92 -8.01 -21.44
N GLY A 153 -0.72 -7.83 -22.01
CA GLY A 153 -0.45 -6.87 -23.08
C GLY A 153 -0.26 -5.42 -22.64
N SER A 154 -0.48 -5.08 -21.36
CA SER A 154 -0.33 -3.72 -20.83
C SER A 154 1.06 -3.47 -20.24
N TYR A 155 1.71 -2.39 -20.66
CA TYR A 155 3.03 -1.99 -20.17
C TYR A 155 3.23 -0.46 -20.15
N VAL A 156 4.26 -0.02 -19.44
CA VAL A 156 4.83 1.34 -19.52
C VAL A 156 6.29 1.21 -19.96
N THR A 157 6.69 1.94 -21.01
CA THR A 157 8.08 1.98 -21.46
C THR A 157 8.83 3.10 -20.75
N MET A 158 9.91 2.78 -20.06
CA MET A 158 10.69 3.75 -19.28
C MET A 158 12.19 3.51 -19.42
N LYS A 159 12.98 4.56 -19.19
CA LYS A 159 14.44 4.41 -19.06
C LYS A 159 14.77 3.66 -17.76
N THR A 160 15.76 2.79 -17.84
CA THR A 160 16.19 1.92 -16.76
C THR A 160 17.72 1.79 -16.78
N SER A 161 18.36 1.81 -15.61
CA SER A 161 19.81 1.65 -15.46
C SER A 161 20.17 0.18 -15.39
N GLU A 162 20.98 -0.29 -16.32
CA GLU A 162 21.51 -1.64 -16.38
C GLU A 162 22.99 -1.64 -16.04
N TRP A 163 23.47 -2.78 -15.57
CA TRP A 163 24.90 -3.00 -15.37
C TRP A 163 25.39 -4.16 -16.22
N SER A 164 26.58 -4.00 -16.83
CA SER A 164 27.32 -5.10 -17.44
C SER A 164 28.79 -5.04 -17.03
N ALA A 165 29.44 -6.20 -16.98
CA ALA A 165 30.86 -6.27 -16.64
C ALA A 165 31.76 -5.52 -17.64
N SER A 166 31.32 -5.40 -18.90
CA SER A 166 32.08 -4.74 -19.98
C SER A 166 31.87 -3.23 -20.06
N GLN A 167 30.69 -2.73 -19.70
CA GLN A 167 30.32 -1.32 -19.89
C GLN A 167 30.09 -0.55 -18.58
N GLY A 168 30.05 -1.24 -17.44
CA GLY A 168 29.58 -0.65 -16.19
C GLY A 168 28.09 -0.33 -16.25
N TRP A 169 27.68 0.76 -15.60
CA TRP A 169 26.30 1.23 -15.62
C TRP A 169 25.97 1.94 -16.94
N TYR A 170 24.83 1.61 -17.54
CA TYR A 170 24.31 2.25 -18.75
C TYR A 170 22.79 2.32 -18.71
N THR A 171 22.18 3.18 -19.53
CA THR A 171 20.72 3.35 -19.55
C THR A 171 20.13 2.80 -20.83
N ILE A 172 19.07 2.01 -20.72
CA ILE A 172 18.26 1.54 -21.85
C ILE A 172 16.78 1.87 -21.63
N TYR A 173 15.97 1.73 -22.66
CA TYR A 173 14.52 1.64 -22.49
C TYR A 173 14.12 0.19 -22.23
N ALA A 174 13.22 -0.01 -21.27
CA ALA A 174 12.60 -1.30 -20.99
C ALA A 174 11.10 -1.14 -20.81
N ASN A 175 10.35 -2.21 -21.11
CA ASN A 175 8.94 -2.30 -20.79
C ASN A 175 8.80 -2.82 -19.35
N PHE A 176 7.93 -2.17 -18.60
CA PHE A 176 7.51 -2.58 -17.27
C PHE A 176 6.02 -2.89 -17.28
N ARG A 177 5.63 -3.92 -16.53
CA ARG A 177 4.23 -4.35 -16.44
C ARG A 177 3.36 -3.17 -15.98
N LYS A 178 2.20 -3.00 -16.60
CA LYS A 178 1.17 -2.05 -16.17
C LYS A 178 -0.02 -2.82 -15.62
N TYR A 179 -0.35 -2.58 -14.36
CA TYR A 179 -1.41 -3.28 -13.66
C TYR A 179 -2.70 -2.45 -13.58
N PRO A 180 -3.87 -3.11 -13.56
CA PRO A 180 -5.14 -2.45 -13.29
C PRO A 180 -5.17 -1.76 -11.92
N SER A 181 -4.64 -2.39 -10.88
CA SER A 181 -4.59 -1.87 -9.51
C SER A 181 -3.35 -2.35 -8.75
N TYR A 182 -3.22 -1.93 -7.48
CA TYR A 182 -2.19 -2.45 -6.58
C TYR A 182 -2.36 -3.94 -6.29
N TYR A 183 -3.59 -4.46 -6.30
CA TYR A 183 -3.81 -5.89 -6.07
C TYR A 183 -3.06 -6.76 -7.08
N GLU A 184 -3.13 -6.46 -8.38
CA GLU A 184 -2.41 -7.26 -9.38
C GLU A 184 -0.89 -7.12 -9.23
N SER A 185 -0.39 -5.96 -8.82
CA SER A 185 1.03 -5.78 -8.52
C SER A 185 1.48 -6.63 -7.33
N PHE A 186 0.74 -6.62 -6.22
CA PHE A 186 1.00 -7.48 -5.06
C PHE A 186 0.84 -8.95 -5.42
N ALA A 187 -0.20 -9.32 -6.16
CA ALA A 187 -0.46 -10.69 -6.53
C ALA A 187 0.61 -11.26 -7.47
N ASP A 188 1.20 -10.45 -8.34
CA ASP A 188 2.31 -10.86 -9.22
C ASP A 188 3.64 -10.99 -8.45
N ASN A 189 3.88 -10.13 -7.45
CA ASN A 189 4.98 -10.32 -6.50
C ASN A 189 4.79 -11.61 -5.68
N GLY A 190 3.58 -11.84 -5.15
CA GLY A 190 3.26 -13.04 -4.38
C GLY A 190 3.39 -14.32 -5.21
N ASP A 191 2.95 -14.29 -6.47
CA ASP A 191 3.14 -15.38 -7.43
C ASP A 191 4.63 -15.66 -7.66
N LYS A 192 5.46 -14.63 -7.88
CA LYS A 192 6.91 -14.79 -8.02
C LYS A 192 7.53 -15.42 -6.76
N LEU A 193 7.12 -15.01 -5.57
CA LEU A 193 7.64 -15.58 -4.32
C LEU A 193 7.18 -17.03 -4.11
N ARG A 194 5.94 -17.35 -4.49
CA ARG A 194 5.34 -18.68 -4.29
C ARG A 194 5.75 -19.69 -5.36
N ASN A 195 5.72 -19.28 -6.62
CA ASN A 195 5.91 -20.13 -7.79
C ASN A 195 7.30 -19.96 -8.43
N GLY A 196 8.14 -19.11 -7.84
CA GLY A 196 9.54 -18.98 -8.19
C GLY A 196 9.76 -18.32 -9.54
N VAL A 197 10.73 -18.84 -10.27
CA VAL A 197 11.11 -18.39 -11.61
C VAL A 197 11.05 -19.56 -12.57
N SER A 198 11.00 -19.29 -13.88
CA SER A 198 10.78 -20.32 -14.91
C SER A 198 11.76 -21.49 -14.92
N TRP A 199 12.94 -21.32 -14.31
CA TRP A 199 13.98 -22.35 -14.21
C TRP A 199 14.11 -22.98 -12.81
N ASP A 200 13.42 -22.44 -11.80
CA ASP A 200 13.36 -22.99 -10.44
C ASP A 200 12.11 -22.46 -9.75
N SER A 201 11.07 -23.30 -9.68
CA SER A 201 9.80 -22.97 -9.05
C SER A 201 9.90 -22.83 -7.53
N SER A 202 11.01 -23.30 -6.94
CA SER A 202 11.26 -23.28 -5.50
C SER A 202 12.31 -22.25 -5.10
N TYR A 203 12.72 -21.38 -6.03
CA TYR A 203 13.83 -20.45 -5.84
C TYR A 203 13.66 -19.54 -4.61
N TYR A 204 12.43 -19.11 -4.35
CA TYR A 204 12.05 -18.27 -3.21
C TYR A 204 11.39 -19.05 -2.08
N LYS A 205 11.54 -20.39 -2.00
CA LYS A 205 10.86 -21.19 -0.97
C LYS A 205 11.10 -20.78 0.49
N GLY A 206 12.24 -20.18 0.79
CA GLY A 206 12.51 -19.66 2.14
C GLY A 206 11.82 -18.34 2.46
N THR A 207 10.95 -17.83 1.59
CA THR A 207 10.03 -16.72 1.91
C THR A 207 8.62 -17.19 2.25
N TRP A 208 8.33 -18.48 2.13
CA TRP A 208 7.01 -19.04 2.43
C TRP A 208 6.87 -19.17 3.94
N LYS A 209 5.73 -18.75 4.48
CA LYS A 209 5.45 -18.76 5.93
C LYS A 209 5.72 -20.14 6.54
N GLU A 210 5.36 -21.22 5.83
CA GLU A 210 5.55 -22.60 6.27
C GLU A 210 7.03 -23.05 6.40
N ASN A 211 7.97 -22.32 5.77
CA ASN A 211 9.40 -22.62 5.79
C ASN A 211 10.22 -21.68 6.69
N THR A 212 9.55 -20.83 7.46
CA THR A 212 10.17 -19.73 8.22
C THR A 212 9.65 -19.68 9.66
N SER A 213 10.48 -19.25 10.60
CA SER A 213 10.07 -18.97 11.97
C SER A 213 9.65 -17.51 12.15
N SER A 214 10.12 -16.61 11.29
CA SER A 214 9.72 -15.19 11.28
C SER A 214 9.94 -14.55 9.91
N TYR A 215 9.41 -13.33 9.73
CA TYR A 215 9.69 -12.52 8.54
C TYR A 215 11.20 -12.31 8.30
N LYS A 216 12.04 -12.36 9.34
CA LYS A 216 13.50 -12.18 9.22
C LYS A 216 14.16 -13.31 8.43
N ASP A 217 13.60 -14.52 8.48
CA ASP A 217 14.08 -15.64 7.65
C ASP A 217 13.75 -15.38 6.17
N ALA A 218 12.53 -14.88 5.91
CA ALA A 218 12.10 -14.52 4.57
C ALA A 218 12.95 -13.38 3.97
N THR A 219 13.19 -12.30 4.72
CA THR A 219 14.04 -11.19 4.24
C THR A 219 15.49 -11.62 4.03
N ALA A 220 16.03 -12.48 4.90
CA ALA A 220 17.34 -13.09 4.71
C ALA A 220 17.40 -13.95 3.44
N TRP A 221 16.33 -14.70 3.13
CA TRP A 221 16.26 -15.50 1.90
C TRP A 221 16.27 -14.65 0.64
N LEU A 222 15.57 -13.51 0.67
CA LEU A 222 15.50 -12.56 -0.45
C LEU A 222 16.86 -11.92 -0.76
N GLN A 223 17.76 -11.76 0.22
CA GLN A 223 19.08 -11.20 0.00
C GLN A 223 19.92 -12.07 -0.95
N GLY A 224 20.44 -11.45 -2.01
CA GLY A 224 21.20 -12.14 -3.06
C GLY A 224 20.35 -12.95 -4.05
N ARG A 225 19.03 -13.01 -3.85
CA ARG A 225 18.08 -13.72 -4.76
C ARG A 225 17.09 -12.78 -5.43
N TYR A 226 16.54 -11.83 -4.68
CA TYR A 226 15.64 -10.81 -5.21
C TYR A 226 16.41 -9.58 -5.66
N ALA A 227 17.34 -9.13 -4.81
CA ALA A 227 18.26 -8.03 -5.08
C ALA A 227 19.71 -8.45 -4.74
N THR A 228 20.68 -7.91 -5.48
CA THR A 228 22.11 -8.17 -5.27
C THR A 228 22.72 -7.32 -4.15
N ALA A 229 21.98 -6.34 -3.63
CA ALA A 229 22.46 -5.46 -2.55
C ALA A 229 22.74 -6.27 -1.27
N PRO A 230 23.93 -6.11 -0.64
CA PRO A 230 24.30 -6.85 0.56
C PRO A 230 23.53 -6.42 1.82
N THR A 231 22.78 -5.31 1.74
CA THR A 231 21.95 -4.76 2.82
C THR A 231 20.46 -4.97 2.58
N TYR A 232 20.06 -5.77 1.61
CA TYR A 232 18.64 -5.87 1.25
C TYR A 232 17.78 -6.37 2.42
N ALA A 233 18.23 -7.44 3.11
CA ALA A 233 17.50 -7.98 4.25
C ALA A 233 17.38 -6.95 5.38
N SER A 234 18.47 -6.22 5.69
CA SER A 234 18.45 -5.22 6.75
C SER A 234 17.60 -4.01 6.39
N SER A 235 17.55 -3.60 5.13
CA SER A 235 16.64 -2.54 4.65
C SER A 235 15.18 -2.94 4.79
N LEU A 236 14.82 -4.19 4.43
CA LEU A 236 13.45 -4.68 4.62
C LEU A 236 13.09 -4.77 6.10
N ASN A 237 13.97 -5.34 6.93
CA ASN A 237 13.74 -5.44 8.38
C ASN A 237 13.57 -4.05 9.01
N ASN A 238 14.37 -3.07 8.61
CA ASN A 238 14.24 -1.71 9.09
C ASN A 238 12.87 -1.11 8.73
N MET A 239 12.39 -1.33 7.51
CA MET A 239 11.06 -0.86 7.09
C MET A 239 9.95 -1.55 7.91
N ILE A 240 10.04 -2.86 8.09
CA ILE A 240 9.08 -3.65 8.87
C ILE A 240 9.02 -3.15 10.32
N GLU A 241 10.17 -2.94 10.96
CA GLU A 241 10.26 -2.50 12.35
C GLU A 241 9.82 -1.03 12.51
N THR A 242 10.26 -0.13 11.63
CA THR A 242 9.97 1.32 11.70
C THR A 242 8.47 1.60 11.56
N TYR A 243 7.78 0.85 10.70
CA TYR A 243 6.35 1.05 10.41
C TYR A 243 5.46 -0.02 11.04
N ASN A 244 6.01 -0.83 11.96
CA ASN A 244 5.30 -1.91 12.65
C ASN A 244 4.50 -2.82 11.68
N LEU A 245 5.08 -3.18 10.53
CA LEU A 245 4.33 -3.85 9.46
C LEU A 245 3.92 -5.28 9.82
N THR A 246 4.51 -5.88 10.85
CA THR A 246 4.12 -7.21 11.36
C THR A 246 2.70 -7.26 11.90
N GLN A 247 2.10 -6.12 12.25
CA GLN A 247 0.68 -6.07 12.62
C GLN A 247 -0.21 -6.62 11.50
N TYR A 248 0.23 -6.53 10.24
CA TYR A 248 -0.51 -7.03 9.07
C TYR A 248 -0.22 -8.50 8.72
N ASP A 249 0.68 -9.19 9.44
CA ASP A 249 1.06 -10.57 9.11
C ASP A 249 0.10 -11.63 9.66
N ASN A 250 -0.56 -11.32 10.78
CA ASN A 250 -1.44 -12.22 11.51
C ASN A 250 -2.90 -11.77 11.51
N ASP A 251 -3.16 -10.55 11.04
CA ASP A 251 -4.50 -10.04 10.87
C ASP A 251 -5.02 -10.43 9.49
N SER A 252 -5.38 -11.70 9.33
CA SER A 252 -6.79 -11.90 9.05
C SER A 252 -7.45 -11.53 10.36
N SER A 253 -8.09 -10.36 10.48
CA SER A 253 -9.06 -10.19 11.56
C SER A 253 -9.88 -11.48 11.58
N THR A 254 -10.05 -12.08 12.74
CA THR A 254 -10.78 -13.32 12.93
C THR A 254 -12.13 -13.25 12.22
N GLN A 255 -12.13 -13.71 10.99
CA GLN A 255 -13.24 -14.16 10.22
C GLN A 255 -12.88 -15.61 9.97
N ALA A 256 -13.60 -16.47 10.67
CA ALA A 256 -13.52 -17.91 10.48
C ALA A 256 -13.62 -18.22 8.96
N PRO A 257 -13.26 -19.43 8.52
CA PRO A 257 -13.38 -19.87 7.12
C PRO A 257 -14.81 -19.84 6.50
N GLY A 258 -15.74 -19.03 7.02
CA GLY A 258 -17.07 -18.74 6.50
C GLY A 258 -17.37 -17.27 6.18
N ASP A 259 -16.47 -16.30 6.38
CA ASP A 259 -16.79 -14.86 6.30
C ASP A 259 -16.04 -14.04 5.23
N VAL A 260 -15.52 -14.64 4.15
CA VAL A 260 -14.92 -13.90 3.00
C VAL A 260 -15.87 -12.93 2.25
N ASN A 261 -17.06 -12.76 2.81
CA ASN A 261 -18.20 -12.09 2.25
C ASN A 261 -18.65 -10.93 3.14
N VAL A 262 -17.89 -10.40 4.10
CA VAL A 262 -18.36 -9.22 4.89
C VAL A 262 -17.33 -8.09 4.86
N ILE A 263 -17.72 -6.91 4.34
CA ILE A 263 -16.92 -5.68 4.34
C ILE A 263 -17.50 -4.67 5.33
N SER A 264 -16.67 -3.84 5.98
CA SER A 264 -17.16 -2.64 6.66
C SER A 264 -16.93 -1.43 5.76
N VAL A 265 -17.83 -0.44 5.81
CA VAL A 265 -17.77 0.71 4.89
C VAL A 265 -17.77 2.04 5.63
N ASN A 266 -16.99 3.02 5.15
CA ASN A 266 -16.95 4.36 5.71
C ASN A 266 -16.60 5.42 4.65
N ASN A 267 -17.35 6.53 4.66
CA ASN A 267 -17.05 7.71 3.88
C ASN A 267 -16.86 8.90 4.84
N PRO A 268 -15.61 9.30 5.14
CA PRO A 268 -15.36 10.37 6.12
C PRO A 268 -15.87 11.75 5.68
N LYS A 269 -16.24 11.90 4.40
CA LYS A 269 -16.68 13.18 3.80
C LYS A 269 -18.20 13.33 3.71
N ALA A 270 -18.96 12.29 4.05
CA ALA A 270 -20.42 12.34 4.02
C ALA A 270 -21.02 11.45 5.11
N ILE A 271 -22.32 11.60 5.38
CA ILE A 271 -23.03 10.79 6.36
C ILE A 271 -23.39 9.37 5.85
N TYR A 272 -23.07 9.06 4.59
CA TYR A 272 -23.28 7.77 3.96
C TYR A 272 -22.20 7.47 2.92
N VAL A 273 -22.04 6.17 2.62
CA VAL A 273 -21.20 5.65 1.54
C VAL A 273 -22.02 5.57 0.25
N PRO A 274 -21.59 6.23 -0.84
CA PRO A 274 -22.28 6.14 -2.12
C PRO A 274 -22.12 4.74 -2.73
N MET A 275 -23.15 4.32 -3.45
CA MET A 275 -23.15 3.04 -4.18
C MET A 275 -23.34 3.29 -5.67
N VAL A 276 -22.92 2.31 -6.47
CA VAL A 276 -23.07 2.32 -7.92
C VAL A 276 -23.84 1.09 -8.39
N THR A 277 -24.39 1.17 -9.60
CA THR A 277 -24.99 0.01 -10.28
C THR A 277 -24.18 -0.31 -11.54
N PHE A 278 -24.19 -1.57 -11.96
CA PHE A 278 -23.59 -1.99 -13.22
C PHE A 278 -24.61 -2.66 -14.12
N ASN A 279 -24.66 -2.25 -15.39
CA ASN A 279 -25.37 -2.94 -16.45
C ASN A 279 -24.37 -3.27 -17.57
N GLY A 280 -23.90 -4.52 -17.60
CA GLY A 280 -22.70 -4.87 -18.37
C GLY A 280 -21.51 -4.04 -17.91
N ASP A 281 -20.82 -3.36 -18.83
CA ASP A 281 -19.66 -2.50 -18.54
C ASP A 281 -20.03 -1.03 -18.26
N THR A 282 -21.32 -0.69 -18.24
CA THR A 282 -21.76 0.68 -17.96
C THR A 282 -22.05 0.86 -16.47
N MET A 283 -21.42 1.86 -15.85
CA MET A 283 -21.66 2.24 -14.45
C MET A 283 -22.76 3.30 -14.34
N GLY A 284 -23.73 3.05 -13.46
CA GLY A 284 -24.81 3.96 -13.09
C GLY A 284 -24.73 4.37 -11.62
N LYS A 285 -25.55 5.35 -11.23
CA LYS A 285 -25.69 5.77 -9.82
C LYS A 285 -26.77 4.94 -9.13
N ALA A 286 -26.51 4.49 -7.91
CA ALA A 286 -27.57 3.97 -7.05
C ALA A 286 -28.40 5.12 -6.44
N THR A 287 -29.63 4.85 -6.05
CA THR A 287 -30.54 5.84 -5.43
C THR A 287 -30.48 5.83 -3.90
N ARG A 288 -29.64 4.97 -3.32
CA ARG A 288 -29.44 4.80 -1.87
C ARG A 288 -27.95 4.64 -1.56
N GLY A 289 -27.60 4.79 -0.29
CA GLY A 289 -26.24 4.65 0.21
C GLY A 289 -26.19 3.87 1.51
N LEU A 290 -25.01 3.42 1.89
CA LEU A 290 -24.81 2.65 3.11
C LEU A 290 -24.47 3.57 4.28
N GLN A 291 -24.89 3.21 5.47
CA GLN A 291 -24.50 3.95 6.66
C GLN A 291 -23.00 3.72 6.94
N ASN A 292 -22.30 4.78 7.34
CA ASN A 292 -20.89 4.66 7.73
C ASN A 292 -20.72 3.70 8.92
N ASN A 293 -19.57 3.02 8.94
CA ASN A 293 -19.15 2.05 9.95
C ASN A 293 -20.15 0.89 10.12
N THR A 294 -20.76 0.43 9.01
CA THR A 294 -21.65 -0.74 9.03
C THR A 294 -21.07 -1.90 8.22
N PRO A 295 -21.23 -3.15 8.68
CA PRO A 295 -20.81 -4.33 7.95
C PRO A 295 -21.85 -4.72 6.89
N TRP A 296 -21.37 -5.21 5.74
CA TRP A 296 -22.20 -5.60 4.60
C TRP A 296 -21.74 -6.91 4.01
N GLN A 297 -22.71 -7.78 3.77
CA GLN A 297 -22.43 -9.01 3.04
C GLN A 297 -22.15 -8.70 1.57
N THR A 298 -21.15 -9.39 1.02
CA THR A 298 -20.70 -9.30 -0.37
C THR A 298 -20.53 -10.69 -0.92
N ASP A 299 -20.89 -10.88 -2.18
CA ASP A 299 -20.81 -12.20 -2.83
C ASP A 299 -20.06 -12.16 -4.16
N GLN A 300 -19.78 -10.96 -4.66
CA GLN A 300 -19.08 -10.73 -5.91
C GLN A 300 -18.18 -9.49 -5.82
N THR A 301 -17.13 -9.50 -6.62
CA THR A 301 -16.27 -8.34 -6.86
C THR A 301 -16.20 -8.01 -8.35
N LYS A 302 -15.99 -6.73 -8.67
CA LYS A 302 -15.85 -6.24 -10.04
C LYS A 302 -14.82 -5.13 -10.10
N THR A 303 -13.85 -5.24 -11.02
CA THR A 303 -12.89 -4.17 -11.27
C THR A 303 -13.42 -3.22 -12.34
N TYR A 304 -13.45 -1.91 -12.05
CA TYR A 304 -13.85 -0.88 -13.00
C TYR A 304 -13.07 0.41 -12.74
N ASN A 305 -12.52 1.03 -13.79
CA ASN A 305 -11.71 2.26 -13.70
C ASN A 305 -10.59 2.25 -12.64
N GLY A 306 -9.95 1.10 -12.41
CA GLY A 306 -8.83 0.97 -11.47
C GLY A 306 -9.23 0.72 -10.01
N HIS A 307 -10.54 0.64 -9.73
CA HIS A 307 -11.08 0.33 -8.41
C HIS A 307 -11.74 -1.04 -8.39
N VAL A 308 -11.64 -1.72 -7.25
CA VAL A 308 -12.43 -2.91 -6.95
C VAL A 308 -13.76 -2.48 -6.36
N TYR A 309 -14.85 -3.02 -6.89
CA TYR A 309 -16.20 -2.83 -6.39
C TYR A 309 -16.69 -4.13 -5.75
N TYR A 310 -17.34 -4.03 -4.60
CA TYR A 310 -17.92 -5.15 -3.86
C TYR A 310 -19.44 -5.10 -3.96
N ARG A 311 -20.06 -6.20 -4.41
CA ARG A 311 -21.52 -6.26 -4.53
C ARG A 311 -22.14 -6.42 -3.16
N VAL A 312 -22.96 -5.46 -2.73
CA VAL A 312 -23.64 -5.47 -1.42
C VAL A 312 -25.15 -5.70 -1.52
N SER A 313 -25.68 -5.73 -2.74
CA SER A 313 -27.08 -6.04 -3.06
C SER A 313 -27.20 -6.58 -4.49
N THR A 314 -28.41 -6.98 -4.93
CA THR A 314 -28.65 -7.64 -6.23
C THR A 314 -27.90 -7.00 -7.40
N ASN A 315 -27.87 -5.67 -7.48
CA ASN A 315 -27.21 -4.93 -8.56
C ASN A 315 -26.46 -3.68 -8.09
N GLU A 316 -26.14 -3.59 -6.79
CA GLU A 316 -25.49 -2.41 -6.22
C GLU A 316 -24.16 -2.76 -5.56
N TRP A 317 -23.21 -1.86 -5.74
CA TRP A 317 -21.82 -2.10 -5.45
C TRP A 317 -21.19 -0.91 -4.73
N VAL A 318 -20.20 -1.19 -3.88
CA VAL A 318 -19.42 -0.21 -3.13
C VAL A 318 -17.98 -0.25 -3.63
N GLU A 319 -17.39 0.92 -3.82
CA GLU A 319 -15.99 1.06 -4.21
C GLU A 319 -15.04 0.74 -3.05
N ASP A 320 -13.90 0.13 -3.35
CA ASP A 320 -12.84 -0.23 -2.40
C ASP A 320 -12.34 0.94 -1.55
N THR A 321 -12.35 2.16 -2.09
CA THR A 321 -11.95 3.38 -1.38
C THR A 321 -12.81 3.71 -0.17
N TYR A 322 -14.00 3.10 -0.06
CA TYR A 322 -14.88 3.23 1.08
C TYR A 322 -14.86 2.02 2.02
N VAL A 323 -14.06 0.99 1.74
CA VAL A 323 -13.98 -0.20 2.58
C VAL A 323 -12.93 0.00 3.67
N ILE A 324 -13.29 -0.31 4.92
CA ILE A 324 -12.43 -0.20 6.11
C ILE A 324 -12.29 -1.53 6.85
#